data_AF-A0A7S3W384-F1
#
_entry.id   AF-A0A7S3W384-F1
#
_cell.length_a   1.000
_cell.length_b   1.000
_cell.length_c   1.000
_cell.angle_alpha   90.00
_cell.angle_beta   90.00
_cell.angle_gamma   90.00
#
_symmetry.space_group_name_H-M   'P 1'
#
loop_
_entity.id
_entity.type
_entity.pdbx_description
1 polymer ?
#
loop_
_entity_poly.entity_id
_entity_poly.type
_entity_poly.pdbx_seq_one_letter_code
_entity_poly.pdbx_strand_id
1 'polypeptide(L)'
;AEVGMAAGASINARMQTSGVGLIGLEQGALALRATLQPSAPGVVSLVLLSWSSFLGVLPETPPLLAQFEGRRGAVAAAGPCGEVKEVTLDAIQAMLHETTG
;
A
#
# COMPACT_ATOMS: atom_id res chain seq x y z
N ALA A 1 -10.19 -19.90 8.54
CA ALA A 1 -10.93 -20.12 7.28
C ALA A 1 -10.53 -19.03 6.32
N GLU A 2 -10.24 -19.36 5.06
CA GLU A 2 -10.06 -18.37 3.99
C GLU A 2 -11.44 -17.78 3.68
N VAL A 3 -11.70 -16.53 4.09
CA VAL A 3 -13.00 -15.87 3.91
C VAL A 3 -12.86 -14.71 2.94
N GLY A 4 -13.68 -14.71 1.89
CA GLY A 4 -13.76 -13.63 0.91
C GLY A 4 -13.10 -13.94 -0.42
N MET A 5 -13.33 -13.08 -1.41
CA MET A 5 -12.96 -13.31 -2.82
C MET A 5 -11.44 -13.35 -3.07
N ALA A 6 -10.65 -12.70 -2.22
CA ALA A 6 -9.18 -12.64 -2.32
C ALA A 6 -8.45 -13.62 -1.38
N ALA A 7 -9.18 -14.38 -0.55
CA ALA A 7 -8.58 -15.22 0.49
C ALA A 7 -8.00 -16.54 -0.03
N GLY A 8 -8.41 -16.98 -1.23
CA GLY A 8 -7.89 -18.19 -1.85
C GLY A 8 -6.41 -18.07 -2.17
N ALA A 9 -5.59 -19.03 -1.73
CA ALA A 9 -4.13 -19.01 -1.88
C ALA A 9 -3.66 -18.76 -3.34
N SER A 10 -4.31 -19.37 -4.33
CA SER A 10 -3.97 -19.20 -5.76
C SER A 10 -4.34 -17.80 -6.30
N ILE A 11 -5.40 -17.20 -5.77
CA ILE A 11 -5.84 -15.84 -6.12
C ILE A 11 -4.86 -14.83 -5.53
N ASN A 12 -4.54 -15.01 -4.25
CA ASN A 12 -3.58 -14.17 -3.52
C ASN A 12 -2.21 -14.17 -4.20
N ALA A 13 -1.67 -15.35 -4.51
CA ALA A 13 -0.39 -15.49 -5.20
C ALA A 13 -0.38 -14.77 -6.56
N ARG A 14 -1.47 -14.89 -7.33
CA ARG A 14 -1.61 -14.18 -8.62
C ARG A 14 -1.63 -12.67 -8.43
N MET A 15 -2.42 -12.16 -7.48
CA MET A 15 -2.51 -10.73 -7.19
C MET A 15 -1.14 -10.16 -6.82
N GLN A 16 -0.42 -10.82 -5.90
CA GLN A 16 0.92 -10.40 -5.49
C GLN A 16 1.92 -10.45 -6.64
N THR A 17 1.85 -11.47 -7.50
CA THR A 17 2.68 -11.56 -8.71
C THR A 17 2.45 -10.39 -9.66
N SER A 18 1.19 -9.95 -9.80
CA SER A 18 0.85 -8.73 -10.56
C SER A 18 1.16 -7.42 -9.81
N GLY A 19 1.81 -7.47 -8.65
CA GLY A 19 2.15 -6.30 -7.85
C GLY A 19 1.01 -5.75 -6.99
N VAL A 20 -0.11 -6.47 -6.84
CA VAL A 20 -1.25 -6.08 -6.01
C VAL A 20 -1.15 -6.76 -4.65
N GLY A 21 -0.99 -5.98 -3.59
CA GLY A 21 -0.88 -6.45 -2.22
C GLY A 21 -2.24 -6.67 -1.54
N LEU A 22 -2.21 -7.40 -0.42
CA LEU A 22 -3.38 -7.60 0.43
C LEU A 22 -3.48 -6.51 1.50
N ILE A 23 -4.70 -5.98 1.67
CA ILE A 23 -5.02 -5.04 2.74
C ILE A 23 -5.41 -5.86 3.98
N GLY A 24 -4.68 -5.67 5.07
CA GLY A 24 -5.04 -6.27 6.36
C GLY A 24 -6.26 -5.58 6.99
N LEU A 25 -6.82 -6.24 8.02
CA LEU A 25 -8.06 -5.77 8.66
C LEU A 25 -7.91 -4.38 9.29
N GLU A 26 -6.80 -4.12 9.97
CA GLU A 26 -6.53 -2.83 10.60
C GLU A 26 -6.39 -1.71 9.57
N GLN A 27 -5.63 -1.93 8.50
CA GLN A 27 -5.47 -0.97 7.42
C GLN A 27 -6.81 -0.68 6.73
N GLY A 28 -7.61 -1.73 6.48
CA GLY A 28 -8.94 -1.59 5.89
C GLY A 28 -9.90 -0.80 6.78
N ALA A 29 -9.90 -1.06 8.09
CA ALA A 29 -10.73 -0.35 9.05
C ALA A 29 -10.36 1.15 9.14
N LEU A 30 -9.06 1.47 9.16
CA LEU A 30 -8.60 2.85 9.16
C LEU A 30 -8.99 3.59 7.88
N ALA A 31 -8.81 2.96 6.73
CA ALA A 31 -9.19 3.55 5.46
C ALA A 31 -10.69 3.80 5.35
N LEU A 32 -11.50 2.83 5.78
CA LEU A 32 -12.96 2.99 5.83
C LEU A 32 -13.34 4.16 6.75
N ARG A 33 -12.75 4.26 7.94
CA ARG A 33 -13.00 5.39 8.84
C ARG A 33 -12.65 6.74 8.21
N ALA A 34 -11.55 6.81 7.45
CA ALA A 34 -11.18 8.04 6.74
C ALA A 34 -12.23 8.44 5.69
N THR A 35 -12.85 7.48 5.01
CA THR A 35 -13.93 7.77 4.03
C THR A 35 -15.24 8.27 4.65
N LEU A 36 -15.41 8.14 5.97
CA LEU A 36 -16.61 8.61 6.68
C LEU A 36 -16.48 10.05 7.20
N GLN A 37 -15.34 10.71 6.98
CA GLN A 37 -15.15 12.09 7.41
C GLN A 37 -16.03 13.04 6.58
N PRO A 38 -16.56 14.13 7.17
CA PRO A 38 -17.45 15.07 6.45
C PRO A 38 -16.84 15.69 5.19
N SER A 39 -15.51 15.79 5.13
CA SER A 39 -14.76 16.34 4.00
C SER A 39 -14.21 15.27 3.05
N ALA A 40 -14.57 13.99 3.24
CA ALA A 40 -14.08 12.92 2.39
C ALA A 40 -14.66 13.05 0.96
N PRO A 41 -13.86 12.74 -0.08
CA PRO A 41 -14.37 12.67 -1.44
C PRO A 41 -15.50 11.64 -1.58
N GLY A 42 -16.47 11.91 -2.46
CA GLY A 42 -17.61 11.01 -2.68
C GLY A 42 -17.22 9.62 -3.24
N VAL A 43 -16.01 9.50 -3.81
CA VAL A 43 -15.43 8.23 -4.27
C VAL A 43 -13.98 8.16 -3.84
N VAL A 44 -13.61 7.09 -3.15
CA VAL A 44 -12.23 6.81 -2.72
C VAL A 44 -11.90 5.37 -3.09
N SER A 45 -10.67 5.15 -3.57
CA SER A 45 -10.13 3.81 -3.83
C SER A 45 -8.85 3.62 -3.02
N LEU A 46 -8.73 2.47 -2.36
CA LEU A 46 -7.51 2.04 -1.68
C LEU A 46 -7.01 0.76 -2.33
N VAL A 47 -5.76 0.78 -2.80
CA VAL A 47 -5.07 -0.38 -3.36
C VAL A 47 -3.61 -0.33 -2.91
N LEU A 48 -3.05 -1.47 -2.51
CA LEU A 48 -1.61 -1.61 -2.25
C LEU A 48 -0.93 -2.09 -3.53
N LEU A 49 -0.04 -1.26 -4.09
CA LEU A 49 0.62 -1.54 -5.36
C LEU A 49 2.15 -1.47 -5.25
N SER A 50 2.81 -2.53 -5.69
CA SER A 50 4.19 -2.47 -6.16
C SER A 50 4.18 -1.96 -7.59
N TRP A 51 4.47 -0.66 -7.77
CA TRP A 51 4.37 0.00 -9.07
C TRP A 51 5.25 -0.62 -10.15
N SER A 52 6.45 -1.07 -9.81
CA SER A 52 7.36 -1.70 -10.77
C SER A 52 6.85 -3.06 -11.24
N SER A 53 6.32 -3.87 -10.33
CA SER A 53 5.69 -5.15 -10.68
C SER A 53 4.40 -4.93 -11.48
N PHE A 54 3.55 -3.99 -11.03
CA PHE A 54 2.25 -3.73 -11.64
C PHE A 54 2.35 -3.10 -13.03
N LEU A 55 3.23 -2.10 -13.20
CA LEU A 55 3.46 -1.49 -14.51
C LEU A 55 4.35 -2.37 -15.39
N GLY A 56 5.24 -3.17 -14.80
CA GLY A 56 6.14 -4.06 -15.53
C GLY A 56 5.44 -5.19 -16.29
N VAL A 57 4.25 -5.60 -15.87
CA VAL A 57 3.44 -6.60 -16.59
C VAL A 57 2.62 -6.01 -17.75
N LEU A 58 2.51 -4.68 -17.84
CA LEU A 58 1.76 -4.01 -18.90
C LEU A 58 2.68 -3.74 -20.12
N PRO A 59 2.18 -3.80 -21.36
CA PRO A 59 2.99 -3.46 -22.54
C PRO A 59 3.43 -1.99 -22.50
N GLU A 60 2.53 -1.11 -22.10
CA GLU A 60 2.72 0.34 -21.95
C GLU A 60 1.96 0.84 -20.72
N THR A 61 2.36 1.97 -20.15
CA THR A 61 1.64 2.56 -19.02
C THR A 61 0.38 3.27 -19.51
N PRO A 62 -0.80 2.93 -18.97
CA PRO A 62 -2.05 3.59 -19.35
C PRO A 62 -1.97 5.11 -19.11
N PRO A 63 -2.62 5.95 -19.93
CA PRO A 63 -2.59 7.41 -19.78
C PRO A 63 -2.97 7.90 -18.38
N LEU A 64 -3.92 7.21 -17.72
CA LEU A 64 -4.34 7.50 -16.35
C LEU A 64 -3.20 7.38 -15.33
N LEU A 65 -2.19 6.55 -15.63
CA LEU A 65 -1.07 6.24 -14.76
C LEU A 65 0.25 6.85 -15.25
N ALA A 66 0.22 7.73 -16.26
CA ALA A 66 1.42 8.30 -16.88
C ALA A 66 2.37 8.97 -15.87
N GLN A 67 1.83 9.57 -14.80
CA GLN A 67 2.62 10.16 -13.71
C GLN A 67 3.46 9.14 -12.91
N PHE A 68 3.18 7.85 -13.06
CA PHE A 68 3.88 6.75 -12.40
C PHE A 68 4.85 6.00 -13.33
N GLU A 69 5.01 6.43 -14.59
CA GLU A 69 5.89 5.79 -15.58
C GLU A 69 7.31 5.57 -15.05
N GLY A 70 7.86 6.56 -14.35
CA GLY A 70 9.21 6.47 -13.75
C GLY A 70 9.36 5.33 -12.72
N ARG A 71 8.26 4.74 -12.25
CA ARG A 71 8.25 3.61 -11.31
C ARG A 71 8.24 2.24 -12.01
N ARG A 72 8.04 2.18 -13.33
CA ARG A 72 8.02 0.94 -14.14
C ARG A 72 9.35 0.19 -14.12
N GLY A 73 10.46 0.93 -14.19
CA GLY A 73 11.84 0.38 -14.19
C GLY A 73 12.52 0.39 -12.82
N ALA A 74 11.87 0.95 -11.79
CA ALA A 74 12.37 0.91 -10.42
C ALA A 74 12.14 -0.50 -9.86
N VAL A 75 12.89 -1.49 -10.35
CA VAL A 75 13.19 -2.65 -9.52
C VAL A 75 13.90 -2.05 -8.32
N ALA A 76 13.15 -1.84 -7.23
CA ALA A 76 13.77 -1.80 -5.93
C ALA A 76 14.57 -3.10 -5.91
N ALA A 77 15.90 -2.98 -6.04
CA ALA A 77 16.76 -4.06 -5.62
C ALA A 77 16.16 -4.52 -4.29
N ALA A 78 15.92 -5.82 -4.16
CA ALA A 78 15.79 -6.41 -2.84
C ALA A 78 17.15 -6.16 -2.15
N GLY A 79 17.38 -4.92 -1.74
CA GLY A 79 18.38 -4.58 -0.77
C GLY A 79 18.00 -5.35 0.49
N PRO A 80 18.99 -5.81 1.27
CA PRO A 80 18.72 -6.48 2.53
C PRO A 80 17.70 -5.64 3.27
N CYS A 81 16.67 -6.31 3.83
CA CYS A 81 15.65 -5.69 4.66
C CYS A 81 16.35 -4.68 5.58
N GLY A 82 16.31 -3.40 5.19
CA GLY A 82 16.95 -2.34 5.94
C GLY A 82 16.26 -2.34 7.28
N GLU A 83 17.06 -2.40 8.34
CA GLU A 83 16.64 -2.53 9.73
C GLU A 83 15.29 -1.84 9.93
N VAL A 84 14.24 -2.64 10.18
CA VAL A 84 12.94 -2.13 10.59
C VAL A 84 13.22 -1.43 11.91
N LYS A 85 13.41 -0.12 11.85
CA LYS A 85 13.65 0.69 13.03
C LYS A 85 12.37 0.59 13.85
N GLU A 86 12.39 -0.25 14.88
CA GLU A 86 11.26 -0.38 15.79
C GLU A 86 10.92 1.00 16.31
N VAL A 87 9.78 1.52 15.84
CA VAL A 87 9.24 2.76 16.36
C VAL A 87 8.58 2.39 17.68
N THR A 88 9.35 2.50 18.75
CA THR A 88 8.89 2.26 20.11
C THR A 88 7.93 3.36 20.56
N LEU A 89 7.03 3.01 21.47
CA LEU A 89 6.00 3.92 21.98
C LEU A 89 6.61 5.20 22.56
N ASP A 90 7.78 5.09 23.20
CA ASP A 90 8.53 6.21 23.77
C ASP A 90 9.02 7.20 22.71
N ALA A 91 9.40 6.71 21.53
CA ALA A 91 9.83 7.57 20.42
C ALA A 91 8.65 8.38 19.83
N ILE A 92 7.45 7.80 19.84
CA ILE A 92 6.21 8.48 19.42
C ILE A 92 5.84 9.57 20.44
N GLN A 93 5.95 9.28 21.74
CA GLN A 93 5.65 10.24 22.80
C GLN A 93 6.65 11.40 22.80
N ALA A 94 7.94 11.14 22.59
CA ALA A 94 8.96 12.18 22.49
C ALA A 94 8.71 13.14 21.32
N MET A 95 8.39 12.62 20.12
CA MET A 95 8.07 13.46 18.96
C MET A 95 6.83 14.31 19.18
N LEU A 96 5.78 13.78 19.82
CA LEU A 96 4.57 14.52 20.15
C LEU A 96 4.84 15.68 21.13
N HIS A 97 5.74 15.45 22.09
CA HIS A 97 6.13 16.46 23.06
C HIS A 97 6.95 17.60 22.44
N GLU A 98 7.74 17.31 21.40
CA GLU A 98 8.49 18.32 20.64
C GLU A 98 7.61 19.13 19.67
N THR A 99 6.53 18.55 19.16
CA THR A 99 5.63 19.22 18.19
C THR A 99 4.47 19.96 18.84
N THR A 100 4.17 19.71 20.12
CA THR A 100 3.06 20.34 20.85
C THR A 100 3.54 21.41 21.84
N GLY A 101 4.60 22.14 21.49
CA GLY A 101 4.94 23.39 22.18
C GLY A 101 3.78 24.38 22.20
#